data_AF-A0A6L7N172-F1
#
_entry.id   AF-A0A6L7N172-F1
#
_cell.length_a   1.000
_cell.length_b   1.000
_cell.length_c   1.000
_cell.angle_alpha   90.00
_cell.angle_beta   90.00
_cell.angle_gamma   90.00
#
_symmetry.space_group_name_H-M   'P 1'
#
loop_
_entity.id
_entity.type
_entity.pdbx_description
1 polymer ?
#
loop_
_entity_poly.entity_id
_entity_poly.type
_entity_poly.pdbx_seq_one_letter_code
_entity_poly.pdbx_strand_id
1 'polypeptide(L)'
;MPDILNRLSQGFSYLIVVASIVMLGWGLLGFLEYFTGLAPLMPLQNATFPGGTQFVHWLLITLSGGTFLAGYSARWGYTPIAMIVLFASLATLCAVETFDFMENESRYADFVRECIYYVITSIFLFRSKRMRDRFGKITIEG
;
A
#
# COMPACT_ATOMS: atom_id res chain seq x y z
N MET A 1 22.92 20.66 -8.22
CA MET A 1 21.97 19.55 -8.53
C MET A 1 21.78 18.50 -7.41
N PRO A 2 22.74 18.17 -6.51
CA PRO A 2 22.49 17.17 -5.46
C PRO A 2 21.40 17.58 -4.45
N ASP A 3 21.23 18.88 -4.19
CA ASP A 3 20.21 19.37 -3.24
C ASP A 3 18.77 19.16 -3.69
N ILE A 4 18.48 19.31 -4.98
CA ILE A 4 17.11 19.13 -5.52
C ILE A 4 16.70 17.65 -5.40
N LEU A 5 17.58 16.73 -5.81
CA LEU A 5 17.35 15.28 -5.70
C LEU A 5 17.15 14.85 -4.24
N ASN A 6 17.92 15.43 -3.30
CA ASN A 6 17.78 15.15 -1.88
C ASN A 6 16.44 15.63 -1.31
N ARG A 7 15.97 16.83 -1.72
CA ARG A 7 14.67 17.37 -1.32
C ARG A 7 13.51 16.56 -1.91
N LEU A 8 13.60 16.16 -3.18
CA LEU A 8 12.61 15.30 -3.83
C LEU A 8 12.52 13.93 -3.14
N SER A 9 13.66 13.31 -2.84
CA SER A 9 13.70 12.04 -2.10
C SER A 9 13.10 12.18 -0.70
N GLN A 10 13.36 13.29 -0.01
CA GLN A 10 12.77 13.57 1.29
C GLN A 10 11.25 13.75 1.20
N GLY A 11 10.78 14.57 0.26
CA GLY A 11 9.35 14.79 0.02
C GLY A 11 8.62 13.48 -0.29
N PHE A 12 9.18 12.66 -1.17
CA PHE A 12 8.59 11.37 -1.51
C PHE A 12 8.59 10.40 -0.33
N SER A 13 9.61 10.45 0.53
CA SER A 13 9.62 9.65 1.78
C SER A 13 8.48 10.04 2.73
N TYR A 14 8.23 11.35 2.90
CA TYR A 14 7.09 11.81 3.69
C TYR A 14 5.77 11.42 3.05
N LEU A 15 5.67 11.50 1.73
CA LEU A 15 4.48 11.09 1.00
C LEU A 15 4.16 9.61 1.24
N ILE A 16 5.16 8.71 1.20
CA ILE A 16 4.94 7.29 1.49
C ILE A 16 4.48 7.11 2.95
N VAL A 17 5.09 7.79 3.92
CA VAL A 17 4.68 7.71 5.33
C VAL A 17 3.22 8.15 5.50
N VAL A 18 2.84 9.29 4.92
CA VAL A 18 1.46 9.80 4.97
C VAL A 18 0.50 8.83 4.28
N ALA A 19 0.86 8.33 3.10
CA ALA A 19 0.05 7.36 2.38
C ALA A 19 -0.14 6.07 3.20
N SER A 20 0.89 5.58 3.90
CA SER A 20 0.77 4.41 4.77
C SER A 20 -0.10 4.64 6.00
N ILE A 21 -0.09 5.86 6.57
CA ILE A 21 -1.03 6.25 7.64
C ILE A 21 -2.47 6.21 7.11
N VAL A 22 -2.69 6.80 5.93
CA VAL A 22 -4.01 6.79 5.28
C VAL A 22 -4.43 5.35 4.99
N MET A 23 -3.59 4.51 4.39
CA MET A 23 -3.89 3.10 4.13
C MET A 23 -4.25 2.36 5.41
N LEU A 24 -3.46 2.51 6.49
CA LEU A 24 -3.77 1.85 7.75
C LEU A 24 -5.12 2.31 8.32
N GLY A 25 -5.37 3.62 8.35
CA GLY A 25 -6.64 4.17 8.80
C GLY A 25 -7.82 3.68 7.95
N TRP A 26 -7.65 3.68 6.62
CA TRP A 26 -8.68 3.25 5.67
C TRP A 26 -8.98 1.76 5.78
N GLY A 27 -7.95 0.93 5.94
CA GLY A 27 -8.10 -0.51 6.18
C GLY A 27 -8.84 -0.82 7.48
N LEU A 28 -8.52 -0.09 8.55
CA LEU A 28 -9.22 -0.23 9.84
C LEU A 28 -10.68 0.22 9.76
N LEU A 29 -10.98 1.30 9.04
CA LEU A 29 -12.36 1.72 8.78
C LEU A 29 -13.13 0.70 7.93
N GLY A 30 -12.47 0.12 6.93
CA GLY A 30 -13.04 -0.97 6.13
C GLY A 30 -13.37 -2.19 6.98
N PHE A 31 -12.49 -2.59 7.90
CA PHE A 31 -12.80 -3.65 8.85
C PHE A 31 -13.91 -3.28 9.83
N LEU A 32 -13.94 -2.04 10.32
CA LEU A 32 -15.02 -1.57 11.19
C LEU A 32 -16.38 -1.78 10.51
N GLU A 33 -16.53 -1.33 9.27
CA GLU A 33 -17.76 -1.53 8.51
C GLU A 33 -18.02 -3.01 8.22
N TYR A 34 -16.99 -3.79 7.84
CA TYR A 34 -17.13 -5.22 7.57
C TYR A 34 -17.69 -6.01 8.77
N PHE A 35 -17.22 -5.72 10.00
CA PHE A 35 -17.63 -6.47 11.18
C PHE A 35 -18.87 -5.89 11.88
N THR A 36 -19.12 -4.59 11.77
CA THR A 36 -20.17 -3.91 12.56
C THR A 36 -21.29 -3.30 11.71
N GLY A 37 -21.09 -3.17 10.40
CA GLY A 37 -21.96 -2.42 9.50
C GLY A 37 -21.90 -0.90 9.69
N LEU A 38 -21.04 -0.39 10.59
CA LEU A 38 -20.91 1.05 10.83
C LEU A 38 -20.01 1.70 9.77
N ALA A 39 -20.59 2.62 8.98
CA ALA A 39 -19.91 3.41 7.98
C ALA A 39 -19.86 4.90 8.40
N PRO A 40 -18.94 5.31 9.29
CA PRO A 40 -18.96 6.63 9.92
C PRO A 40 -18.66 7.80 8.98
N LEU A 41 -18.00 7.56 7.84
CA LEU A 41 -17.65 8.58 6.85
C LEU A 41 -18.43 8.39 5.55
N MET A 42 -18.32 7.20 4.98
CA MET A 42 -18.98 6.80 3.75
C MET A 42 -19.00 5.27 3.67
N PRO A 43 -19.90 4.65 2.89
CA PRO A 43 -19.85 3.22 2.61
C PRO A 43 -18.53 2.86 1.92
N LEU A 44 -17.79 1.93 2.51
CA LEU A 44 -16.54 1.39 1.99
C LEU A 44 -16.74 -0.02 1.42
N GLN A 45 -17.67 -0.81 1.97
CA GLN A 45 -17.98 -2.11 1.41
C GLN A 45 -18.63 -1.98 0.03
N ASN A 46 -18.34 -2.93 -0.86
CA ASN A 46 -18.99 -3.03 -2.16
C ASN A 46 -19.90 -4.26 -2.19
N ALA A 47 -21.19 -4.06 -2.40
CA ALA A 47 -22.18 -5.14 -2.44
C ALA A 47 -21.96 -6.15 -3.58
N THR A 48 -21.21 -5.78 -4.63
CA THR A 48 -20.89 -6.71 -5.74
C THR A 48 -19.77 -7.67 -5.38
N PHE A 49 -19.01 -7.40 -4.30
CA PHE A 49 -17.85 -8.20 -3.93
C PHE A 49 -18.23 -9.29 -2.93
N PRO A 50 -17.81 -10.56 -3.17
CA PRO A 50 -17.95 -11.61 -2.17
C PRO A 50 -17.33 -11.19 -0.85
N GLY A 51 -17.95 -11.55 0.28
CA GLY A 51 -17.46 -11.15 1.61
C GLY A 51 -16.01 -11.56 1.87
N GLY A 52 -15.60 -12.73 1.38
CA GLY A 52 -14.20 -13.18 1.45
C GLY A 52 -13.22 -12.25 0.70
N THR A 53 -13.60 -11.78 -0.49
CA THR A 53 -12.80 -10.82 -1.27
C THR A 53 -12.63 -9.52 -0.49
N GLN A 54 -13.73 -8.97 0.05
CA GLN A 54 -13.70 -7.74 0.85
C GLN A 54 -12.84 -7.89 2.11
N PHE A 55 -12.95 -9.02 2.81
CA PHE A 55 -12.10 -9.30 3.96
C PHE A 55 -10.60 -9.27 3.60
N VAL A 56 -10.21 -9.94 2.51
CA VAL A 56 -8.81 -9.98 2.08
C VAL A 56 -8.35 -8.59 1.62
N HIS A 57 -9.21 -7.80 0.99
CA HIS A 57 -8.92 -6.42 0.59
C HIS A 57 -8.53 -5.56 1.78
N TRP A 58 -9.39 -5.50 2.80
CA TRP A 58 -9.14 -4.72 4.01
C TRP A 58 -7.94 -5.25 4.80
N LEU A 59 -7.73 -6.57 4.80
CA LEU A 59 -6.55 -7.19 5.39
C LEU A 59 -5.27 -6.69 4.72
N LEU A 60 -5.20 -6.75 3.40
CA LEU A 60 -4.01 -6.37 2.64
C LEU A 60 -3.73 -4.86 2.74
N ILE A 61 -4.76 -4.01 2.73
CA ILE A 61 -4.60 -2.57 2.96
C ILE A 61 -4.04 -2.30 4.35
N THR A 62 -4.63 -2.92 5.38
CA THR A 62 -4.22 -2.76 6.78
C THR A 62 -2.78 -3.24 6.98
N LEU A 63 -2.44 -4.42 6.45
CA LEU A 63 -1.08 -4.97 6.51
C LEU A 63 -0.08 -4.10 5.76
N SER A 64 -0.44 -3.52 4.61
CA SER A 64 0.45 -2.64 3.85
C SER A 64 0.78 -1.36 4.62
N GLY A 65 -0.23 -0.67 5.15
CA GLY A 65 -0.03 0.52 5.97
C GLY A 65 0.74 0.19 7.25
N GLY A 66 0.30 -0.84 7.98
CA GLY A 66 0.89 -1.26 9.25
C GLY A 66 2.33 -1.74 9.11
N THR A 67 2.62 -2.60 8.13
CA THR A 67 3.97 -3.14 7.88
C THR A 67 4.94 -2.02 7.53
N PHE A 68 4.54 -1.09 6.65
CA PHE A 68 5.41 0.03 6.31
C PHE A 68 5.69 0.90 7.53
N LEU A 69 4.67 1.28 8.30
CA LEU A 69 4.85 2.19 9.45
C LEU A 69 5.67 1.54 10.57
N ALA A 70 5.37 0.29 10.90
CA ALA A 70 6.12 -0.48 11.89
C ALA A 70 7.58 -0.64 11.43
N GLY A 71 7.78 -1.07 10.18
CA GLY A 71 9.09 -1.26 9.60
C GLY A 71 9.90 0.03 9.48
N TYR A 72 9.26 1.13 9.08
CA TYR A 72 9.87 2.45 9.00
C TYR A 72 10.30 2.94 10.38
N SER A 73 9.45 2.77 11.40
CA SER A 73 9.73 3.18 12.78
C SER A 73 10.85 2.36 13.41
N ALA A 74 10.79 1.03 13.25
CA ALA A 74 11.76 0.08 13.78
C ALA A 74 13.06 -0.03 12.95
N ARG A 75 13.12 0.63 11.78
CA ARG A 75 14.22 0.48 10.80
C ARG A 75 14.42 -0.98 10.38
N TRP A 76 13.33 -1.69 10.20
CA TRP A 76 13.36 -3.11 9.89
C TRP A 76 13.84 -3.35 8.45
N GLY A 77 14.97 -4.04 8.28
CA GLY A 77 15.61 -4.20 6.98
C GLY A 77 14.82 -4.99 5.94
N TYR A 78 13.87 -5.84 6.37
CA TYR A 78 13.01 -6.59 5.45
C TYR A 78 11.78 -5.81 4.98
N THR A 79 11.55 -4.59 5.49
CA THR A 79 10.39 -3.76 5.10
C THR A 79 10.26 -3.63 3.58
N PRO A 80 11.32 -3.32 2.80
CA PRO A 80 11.19 -3.22 1.34
C PRO A 80 10.69 -4.50 0.68
N ILE A 81 11.15 -5.67 1.12
CA ILE A 81 10.72 -6.97 0.58
C ILE A 81 9.26 -7.23 0.95
N ALA A 82 8.91 -7.05 2.23
CA ALA A 82 7.54 -7.26 2.70
C ALA A 82 6.54 -6.37 1.95
N MET A 83 6.91 -5.11 1.70
CA MET A 83 6.06 -4.19 0.93
C MET A 83 5.88 -4.61 -0.52
N ILE A 84 6.90 -5.15 -1.20
CA ILE A 84 6.73 -5.68 -2.57
C ILE A 84 5.73 -6.82 -2.58
N VAL A 85 5.84 -7.76 -1.63
CA VAL A 85 4.90 -8.89 -1.54
C VAL A 85 3.48 -8.38 -1.31
N LEU A 86 3.31 -7.46 -0.36
CA LEU A 86 2.00 -6.87 -0.06
C LEU A 86 1.41 -6.08 -1.24
N PHE A 87 2.23 -5.29 -1.94
CA PHE A 87 1.80 -4.58 -3.15
C PHE A 87 1.45 -5.51 -4.30
N ALA A 88 2.20 -6.61 -4.48
CA ALA A 88 1.87 -7.62 -5.47
C ALA A 88 0.52 -8.29 -5.14
N SER A 89 0.31 -8.66 -3.86
CA SER A 89 -0.98 -9.23 -3.41
C SER A 89 -2.14 -8.24 -3.57
N LEU A 90 -1.95 -6.96 -3.22
CA LEU A 90 -2.96 -5.92 -3.44
C LEU A 90 -3.26 -5.77 -4.93
N ALA A 91 -2.24 -5.65 -5.79
CA ALA A 91 -2.45 -5.51 -7.22
C ALA A 91 -3.21 -6.71 -7.81
N THR A 92 -2.90 -7.93 -7.38
CA THR A 92 -3.65 -9.13 -7.80
C THR A 92 -5.11 -9.07 -7.36
N LEU A 93 -5.37 -8.72 -6.10
CA LEU A 93 -6.74 -8.64 -5.61
C LEU A 93 -7.52 -7.50 -6.29
N CYS A 94 -6.94 -6.31 -6.41
CA CYS A 94 -7.55 -5.19 -7.12
C CYS A 94 -7.82 -5.52 -8.58
N ALA A 95 -6.99 -6.34 -9.23
CA ALA A 95 -7.25 -6.83 -10.57
C ALA A 95 -8.50 -7.73 -10.60
N VAL A 96 -8.59 -8.72 -9.72
CA VAL A 96 -9.78 -9.58 -9.60
C VAL A 96 -11.04 -8.73 -9.35
N GLU A 97 -10.97 -7.79 -8.41
CA GLU A 97 -12.06 -6.86 -8.11
C GLU A 97 -12.49 -6.04 -9.35
N THR A 98 -11.52 -5.50 -10.09
CA THR A 98 -11.78 -4.62 -11.23
C THR A 98 -12.30 -5.38 -12.45
N PHE A 99 -11.73 -6.54 -12.77
CA PHE A 99 -12.04 -7.27 -14.00
C PHE A 99 -13.19 -8.28 -13.82
N ASP A 100 -13.35 -8.88 -12.63
CA ASP A 100 -14.36 -9.93 -12.42
C ASP A 100 -15.66 -9.39 -11.82
N PHE A 101 -15.63 -8.25 -11.11
CA PHE A 101 -16.77 -7.77 -10.32
C PHE A 101 -17.20 -6.32 -10.58
N MET A 102 -16.41 -5.51 -11.30
CA MET A 102 -16.75 -4.13 -11.62
C MET A 102 -17.05 -3.95 -13.12
N GLU A 103 -18.13 -3.24 -13.43
CA GLU A 103 -18.55 -2.99 -14.82
C GLU A 103 -18.17 -1.58 -15.34
N ASN A 104 -17.66 -0.70 -14.48
CA ASN A 104 -17.44 0.70 -14.81
C ASN A 104 -16.02 0.95 -15.35
N GLU A 105 -15.94 1.50 -16.57
CA GLU A 105 -14.68 1.78 -17.26
C GLU A 105 -13.72 2.71 -16.48
N SER A 106 -14.24 3.62 -15.67
CA SER A 106 -13.40 4.55 -14.89
C SER A 106 -12.53 3.83 -13.86
N ARG A 107 -12.93 2.63 -13.44
CA ARG A 107 -12.23 1.83 -12.41
C ARG A 107 -10.95 1.20 -12.94
N TYR A 108 -10.85 0.95 -14.25
CA TYR A 108 -9.59 0.54 -14.87
C TYR A 108 -8.51 1.62 -14.75
N ALA A 109 -8.89 2.89 -14.91
CA ALA A 109 -7.95 4.00 -14.79
C ALA A 109 -7.43 4.15 -13.35
N ASP A 110 -8.30 3.94 -12.35
CA ASP A 110 -7.90 3.92 -10.94
C ASP A 110 -6.95 2.76 -10.64
N PHE A 111 -7.27 1.54 -11.11
CA PHE A 111 -6.40 0.38 -10.95
C PHE A 111 -5.01 0.57 -11.58
N VAL A 112 -4.93 1.17 -12.78
CA VAL A 112 -3.65 1.48 -13.42
C VAL A 112 -2.86 2.50 -12.59
N ARG A 113 -3.53 3.51 -12.02
CA ARG A 113 -2.89 4.50 -11.14
C ARG A 113 -2.32 3.85 -9.88
N GLU A 114 -3.05 2.92 -9.27
CA GLU A 114 -2.58 2.13 -8.13
C GLU A 114 -1.33 1.31 -8.48
N CYS A 115 -1.37 0.60 -9.61
CA CYS A 115 -0.22 -0.17 -10.10
C CYS A 115 1.03 0.71 -10.28
N ILE A 116 0.87 1.88 -10.89
CA ILE A 116 1.98 2.85 -11.06
C ILE A 116 2.54 3.25 -9.69
N TYR A 117 1.67 3.57 -8.73
CA TYR A 117 2.09 3.94 -7.39
C TYR A 117 2.87 2.81 -6.69
N TYR A 118 2.39 1.57 -6.78
CA TYR A 118 3.07 0.40 -6.21
C TYR A 118 4.45 0.17 -6.83
N VAL A 119 4.57 0.28 -8.15
CA VAL A 119 5.83 0.11 -8.86
C VAL A 119 6.83 1.21 -8.51
N ILE A 120 6.42 2.48 -8.57
CA ILE A 120 7.29 3.62 -8.23
C ILE A 120 7.77 3.51 -6.77
N THR A 121 6.86 3.19 -5.84
CA THR A 121 7.20 3.04 -4.43
C THR A 121 8.18 1.88 -4.23
N SER A 122 7.94 0.73 -4.86
CA SER A 122 8.84 -0.43 -4.80
C SER A 122 10.25 -0.09 -5.29
N ILE A 123 10.36 0.56 -6.46
CA ILE A 123 11.65 1.00 -7.01
C ILE A 123 12.34 1.97 -6.04
N PHE A 124 11.59 2.92 -5.48
CA PHE A 124 12.15 3.90 -4.56
C PHE A 124 12.66 3.28 -3.25
N LEU A 125 11.95 2.29 -2.69
CA LEU A 125 12.36 1.59 -1.47
C LEU A 125 13.71 0.88 -1.64
N PHE A 126 13.98 0.30 -2.82
CA PHE A 126 15.24 -0.41 -3.08
C PHE A 126 16.36 0.48 -3.61
N ARG A 127 16.05 1.46 -4.47
CA ARG A 127 17.08 2.21 -5.19
C ARG A 127 17.47 3.52 -4.53
N SER A 128 16.58 4.13 -3.74
CA SER A 128 16.90 5.42 -3.13
C SER A 128 17.95 5.26 -2.02
N LYS A 129 18.97 6.11 -2.03
CA LYS A 129 19.97 6.16 -0.95
C LYS A 129 19.28 6.32 0.41
N ARG A 130 18.27 7.19 0.48
CA ARG A 130 17.54 7.48 1.72
C ARG A 130 16.85 6.25 2.32
N MET A 131 16.15 5.45 1.51
CA MET A 131 15.48 4.25 2.03
C MET A 131 16.48 3.17 2.38
N ARG A 132 17.55 3.02 1.60
CA ARG A 132 18.66 2.10 1.94
C ARG A 132 19.37 2.51 3.23
N ASP A 133 19.55 3.80 3.48
CA ASP A 133 20.13 4.30 4.74
C ASP A 133 19.14 4.10 5.91
N ARG A 134 17.83 4.17 5.67
CA ARG A 134 16.79 3.98 6.69
C ARG A 134 16.61 2.52 7.10
N PHE A 135 16.55 1.61 6.13
CA PHE A 135 16.28 0.18 6.33
C PHE A 135 17.57 -0.67 6.37
N GLY A 136 18.72 -0.09 6.01
CA GLY A 136 19.97 -0.82 5.86
C GLY A 136 20.07 -1.53 4.51
N LYS A 137 21.25 -2.11 4.25
CA LYS A 137 21.43 -3.04 3.14
C LYS A 137 20.93 -4.40 3.60
N ILE A 138 20.03 -5.01 2.84
CA ILE A 138 19.70 -6.42 3.02
C ILE A 138 20.92 -7.21 2.55
N THR A 139 21.71 -7.73 3.48
CA THR A 139 22.70 -8.76 3.18
C THR A 139 21.91 -10.05 3.00
N ILE A 140 21.64 -10.43 1.75
CA ILE A 140 21.21 -11.80 1.47
C ILE A 140 22.50 -12.61 1.51
N GLU A 141 22.84 -13.14 2.68
CA GLU A 141 23.84 -14.19 2.79
C GLU A 141 23.26 -15.42 2.09
N GLY A 142 23.77 -15.70 0.90
CA GLY A 142 23.47 -16.88 0.11
C GLY A 142 24.61 -17.89 0.20
#